data_AF-A0A4U0S1I2-F1
#
_entry.id   AF-A0A4U0S1I2-F1
#
_cell.length_a   1.000
_cell.length_b   1.000
_cell.length_c   1.000
_cell.angle_alpha   90.00
_cell.angle_beta   90.00
_cell.angle_gamma   90.00
#
_symmetry.space_group_name_H-M   'P 1'
#
loop_
_entity.id
_entity.type
_entity.pdbx_description
1 polymer ?
#
loop_
_entity_poly.entity_id
_entity_poly.type
_entity_poly.pdbx_seq_one_letter_code
_entity_poly.pdbx_strand_id
1 'polypeptide(L)' 'MGTDEQLPENLTLDEAYRAAYYMVEQYVALEKQPDVGLVLLVQYMESDPARWIDWIASVRRGLSDASTINPQK' A
#
# COMPACT_ATOMS: atom_id res chain seq x y z
N MET A 1 -27.41 4.90 -9.20
CA MET A 1 -26.79 6.23 -9.32
C MET A 1 -25.48 6.15 -8.56
N GLY A 2 -24.38 5.88 -9.27
CA GLY A 2 -23.07 5.94 -8.64
C GLY A 2 -22.75 7.41 -8.43
N THR A 3 -22.50 7.81 -7.18
CA THR A 3 -21.84 9.07 -6.93
C THR A 3 -20.50 8.99 -7.64
N ASP A 4 -20.29 9.81 -8.66
CA ASP A 4 -18.93 10.27 -9.01
C ASP A 4 -18.43 11.06 -7.80
N GLU A 5 -18.14 10.35 -6.70
CA GLU A 5 -17.40 10.89 -5.57
C GLU A 5 -16.09 11.35 -6.18
N GLN A 6 -15.92 12.67 -6.27
CA GLN A 6 -14.69 13.28 -6.76
C GLN A 6 -13.54 12.71 -5.95
N LEU A 7 -12.84 11.74 -6.54
CA LEU A 7 -11.64 11.20 -5.97
C LEU A 7 -10.63 12.34 -5.89
N PRO A 8 -9.91 12.47 -4.77
CA PRO A 8 -8.91 13.51 -4.63
C PRO A 8 -7.82 13.34 -5.69
N GLU A 9 -7.45 14.42 -6.38
CA GLU A 9 -6.33 14.42 -7.33
C GLU A 9 -4.99 14.10 -6.66
N ASN A 10 -4.86 14.41 -5.36
CA ASN A 10 -3.67 14.17 -4.56
C ASN A 10 -4.06 13.53 -3.23
N LEU A 11 -3.33 12.48 -2.86
CA LEU A 11 -3.45 11.85 -1.54
C LEU A 11 -2.35 12.39 -0.63
N THR A 12 -2.68 12.60 0.64
CA THR A 12 -1.65 12.65 1.68
C THR A 12 -0.93 11.29 1.74
N LEU A 13 0.28 11.27 2.31
CA LEU A 13 1.02 10.00 2.51
C LEU A 13 0.19 8.98 3.28
N ASP A 14 -0.61 9.49 4.21
CA ASP A 14 -1.45 8.69 5.09
C ASP A 14 -2.61 8.04 4.31
N GLU A 15 -3.29 8.82 3.47
CA GLU A 15 -4.36 8.33 2.60
C GLU A 15 -3.81 7.37 1.53
N ALA A 16 -2.62 7.63 1.00
CA ALA A 16 -1.98 6.76 0.02
C ALA A 16 -1.68 5.37 0.59
N TYR A 17 -1.20 5.28 1.84
CA TYR A 17 -1.06 3.98 2.50
C TYR A 17 -2.41 3.29 2.71
N ARG A 18 -3.42 4.01 3.23
CA ARG A 18 -4.73 3.41 3.48
C ARG A 18 -5.35 2.87 2.19
N ALA A 19 -5.22 3.61 1.10
CA ALA A 19 -5.65 3.17 -0.22
C ALA A 19 -4.87 1.92 -0.69
N ALA A 20 -3.55 1.90 -0.54
CA ALA A 20 -2.73 0.74 -0.90
C ALA A 20 -3.06 -0.50 -0.07
N TYR A 21 -3.14 -0.35 1.25
CA TYR A 21 -3.55 -1.41 2.18
C TYR A 21 -4.91 -1.98 1.79
N TYR A 22 -5.91 -1.12 1.62
CA TYR A 22 -7.26 -1.53 1.28
C TYR A 22 -7.31 -2.25 -0.08
N MET A 23 -6.57 -1.76 -1.07
CA MET A 23 -6.51 -2.42 -2.38
C MET A 23 -5.93 -3.84 -2.30
N VAL A 24 -4.84 -4.04 -1.55
CA VAL A 24 -4.23 -5.37 -1.39
C VAL A 24 -5.16 -6.30 -0.61
N GLU A 25 -5.80 -5.80 0.46
CA GLU A 25 -6.80 -6.55 1.24
C GLU A 25 -7.97 -7.02 0.36
N GLN A 26 -8.54 -6.11 -0.46
CA GLN A 26 -9.62 -6.45 -1.39
C GLN A 26 -9.17 -7.48 -2.43
N TYR A 27 -7.96 -7.33 -2.98
CA TYR A 27 -7.42 -8.28 -3.95
C TYR A 27 -7.32 -9.69 -3.35
N VAL A 28 -6.72 -9.80 -2.15
CA VAL A 28 -6.60 -11.08 -1.43
C VAL A 28 -7.97 -11.68 -1.12
N ALA A 29 -8.95 -10.87 -0.75
CA ALA A 29 -10.30 -11.34 -0.41
C ALA A 29 -11.12 -11.82 -1.61
N LEU A 30 -10.87 -11.29 -2.82
CA LEU A 30 -11.60 -11.64 -4.03
C LEU A 30 -11.10 -12.93 -4.69
N GLU A 31 -9.84 -13.30 -4.50
CA GLU A 31 -9.26 -14.46 -5.13
C GLU A 31 -9.56 -15.76 -4.39
N LYS A 32 -9.93 -16.81 -5.13
CA LYS A 32 -10.10 -18.16 -4.56
C LYS A 32 -8.79 -18.79 -4.07
N GLN A 33 -7.67 -18.39 -4.67
CA GLN A 33 -6.32 -18.84 -4.34
C GLN A 33 -5.38 -17.62 -4.45
N PRO A 34 -5.37 -16.75 -3.43
CA PRO A 34 -4.57 -15.54 -3.46
C PRO A 34 -3.08 -15.86 -3.49
N ASP A 35 -2.30 -14.99 -4.15
CA ASP A 35 -0.85 -15.08 -4.11
C ASP A 35 -0.32 -15.02 -2.67
N VAL A 36 0.56 -15.96 -2.33
CA VAL A 36 1.09 -16.10 -0.96
C VAL A 36 1.87 -14.85 -0.53
N GLY A 37 2.58 -14.21 -1.45
CA GLY A 37 3.32 -12.98 -1.17
C GLY A 37 2.40 -11.83 -0.78
N LEU A 38 1.25 -11.70 -1.45
CA LEU A 38 0.25 -10.68 -1.11
C LEU A 38 -0.42 -10.95 0.25
N VAL A 39 -0.73 -12.21 0.57
CA VAL A 39 -1.26 -12.58 1.89
C VAL A 39 -0.26 -12.22 2.99
N LEU A 40 1.02 -12.55 2.80
CA LEU A 40 2.07 -12.23 3.77
C LEU A 40 2.28 -10.71 3.90
N LEU A 41 2.15 -9.96 2.80
CA LEU A 41 2.22 -8.50 2.83
C LEU A 41 1.08 -7.90 3.66
N VAL A 42 -0.17 -8.38 3.51
CA VAL A 42 -1.31 -7.93 4.34
C VAL A 42 -1.04 -8.21 5.81
N GLN A 43 -0.68 -9.45 6.15
CA GLN A 43 -0.36 -9.84 7.53
C GLN A 43 0.77 -9.00 8.12
N TYR A 44 1.81 -8.72 7.33
CA TYR A 44 2.88 -7.84 7.74
C TYR A 44 2.37 -6.43 8.07
N MET A 45 1.53 -5.85 7.21
CA MET A 45 0.94 -4.52 7.43
C MET A 45 0.01 -4.47 8.65
N GLU A 46 -0.69 -5.55 8.96
CA GLU A 46 -1.57 -5.66 10.14
C GLU A 46 -0.82 -5.91 11.46
N SER A 47 0.37 -6.51 11.39
CA SER A 47 1.07 -7.05 12.56
C SER A 47 1.50 -6.00 13.60
N ASP A 48 1.78 -4.77 13.17
CA ASP A 48 2.27 -3.70 14.05
C ASP A 48 1.90 -2.31 13.49
N PRO A 49 1.22 -1.45 14.27
CA PRO A 49 0.96 -0.06 13.90
C PRO A 49 2.21 0.74 13.50
N ALA A 50 3.40 0.37 13.97
CA ALA A 50 4.67 1.00 13.57
C ALA A 50 5.04 0.74 12.10
N ARG A 51 4.46 -0.27 11.43
CA ARG A 51 4.70 -0.54 10.00
C ARG A 51 4.25 0.59 9.09
N TRP A 52 3.29 1.38 9.56
CA TRP A 52 2.93 2.66 8.96
C TRP A 52 4.14 3.61 8.81
N ILE A 53 4.95 3.73 9.85
CA ILE A 53 6.13 4.61 9.88
C ILE A 53 7.19 4.08 8.91
N ASP A 54 7.40 2.77 8.90
CA ASP A 54 8.33 2.09 7.98
C ASP A 54 7.94 2.30 6.51
N TRP A 55 6.64 2.23 6.22
CA TRP A 55 6.10 2.51 4.89
C TRP A 55 6.32 3.97 4.48
N ILE A 56 5.94 4.92 5.33
CA ILE A 56 6.13 6.36 5.04
C ILE A 56 7.62 6.65 4.80
N ALA A 57 8.51 6.07 5.60
CA ALA A 57 9.94 6.20 5.39
C ALA A 57 10.39 5.62 4.04
N SER A 58 9.81 4.49 3.62
CA SER A 58 10.09 3.87 2.32
C SER A 58 9.60 4.72 1.15
N VAL A 59 8.38 5.27 1.23
CA VAL A 59 7.84 6.20 0.22
C VAL A 59 8.70 7.45 0.13
N ARG A 60 9.07 8.05 1.27
CA ARG A 60 9.96 9.23 1.30
C ARG A 60 11.30 8.95 0.64
N ARG A 61 11.90 7.78 0.89
CA ARG A 61 13.15 7.36 0.23
C ARG A 61 12.97 7.25 -1.28
N GLY A 62 11.93 6.55 -1.74
CA GLY A 62 11.64 6.37 -3.16
C GLY A 62 11.37 7.69 -3.90
N LEU A 63 10.70 8.65 -3.24
CA LEU A 63 10.48 9.99 -3.80
C LEU A 63 11.74 10.85 -3.79
N SER A 64 12.61 10.71 -2.78
CA SER A 64 13.87 11.47 -2.68
C SER A 64 14.94 10.99 -3.66
N ASP A 65 14.89 9.72 -4.06
CA ASP A 65 15.86 9.14 -4.98
C ASP A 65 15.21 7.94 -5.71
N ALA A 66 14.82 8.17 -6.96
CA ALA A 66 14.22 7.13 -7.81
C ALA A 66 15.15 5.93 -8.05
N SER A 67 16.46 6.07 -7.83
CA SER A 67 17.42 4.96 -7.94
C SER A 67 17.41 4.02 -6.74
N THR A 68 16.77 4.41 -5.63
CA THR A 68 16.59 3.55 -4.44
C THR A 68 15.48 2.51 -4.61
N ILE A 69 14.60 2.69 -5.60
CA ILE A 69 13.60 1.69 -6.01
C ILE A 69 14.26 0.74 -7.01
N ASN A 70 15.34 0.07 -6.61
CA ASN A 70 15.88 -1.05 -7.37
C ASN A 70 15.68 -2.34 -6.56
N PRO A 71 14.63 -3.13 -6.84
CA PRO A 71 14.37 -4.37 -6.11
C PRO A 71 15.38 -5.49 -6.41
N GLN A 72 16.42 -5.24 -7.21
CA GLN A 72 17.45 -6.21 -7.61
C GLN A 72 18.88 -5.87 -7.15
N LYS A 73 19.06 -5.08 -6.08
CA LYS A 73 20.37 -4.96 -5.43
C LYS A 73 20.47 -5.80 -4.16
#